data_AF-A0A101XN18-F1
#
_entry.id   AF-A0A101XN18-F1
#
_cell.length_a   1.000
_cell.length_b   1.000
_cell.length_c   1.000
_cell.angle_alpha   90.00
_cell.angle_beta   90.00
_cell.angle_gamma   90.00
#
_symmetry.space_group_name_H-M   'P 1'
#
loop_
_entity.id
_entity.type
_entity.pdbx_description
1 polymer ?
#
loop_
_entity_poly.entity_id
_entity_poly.type
_entity_poly.pdbx_seq_one_letter_code
_entity_poly.pdbx_strand_id
1 'polypeptide(L)'
;MSVPTPSLPEGVEVGKVITKLTMIRDNKVVGRKEVTAEVWHVGLPTPSRLQLREEVAKALGVDVKQVYVIRVVTEYGRHRSIIEAHVYDDPTVGERVEPLYVKLRNMPKEEARKIREEMRKKGEKKAAAKK
;
A
#
# COMPACT_ATOMS: atom_id res chain seq x y z
N MET A 1 38.26 -12.45 8.75
CA MET A 1 37.18 -13.23 8.10
C MET A 1 36.41 -12.26 7.23
N SER A 2 36.50 -12.43 5.90
CA SER A 2 35.77 -11.59 4.95
C SER A 2 34.28 -11.88 5.10
N VAL A 3 33.53 -10.91 5.61
CA VAL A 3 32.07 -11.02 5.65
C VAL A 3 31.60 -11.03 4.20
N PRO A 4 30.84 -12.04 3.74
CA PRO A 4 30.30 -12.01 2.39
C PRO A 4 29.38 -10.79 2.30
N THR A 5 29.80 -9.80 1.52
CA THR A 5 28.92 -8.71 1.10
C THR A 5 27.67 -9.35 0.50
N PRO A 6 26.46 -9.04 0.99
CA PRO A 6 25.24 -9.46 0.34
C PRO A 6 25.27 -8.82 -1.04
N SER A 7 25.59 -9.60 -2.08
CA SER A 7 25.44 -9.16 -3.45
C SER A 7 23.98 -8.77 -3.65
N LEU A 8 23.74 -7.54 -4.10
CA LEU A 8 22.40 -7.19 -4.57
C LEU A 8 22.02 -8.18 -5.67
N PRO A 9 20.81 -8.75 -5.65
CA PRO A 9 20.35 -9.59 -6.76
C PRO A 9 20.45 -8.79 -8.07
N GLU A 10 20.97 -9.44 -9.10
CA GLU A 10 21.21 -8.84 -10.42
C GLU A 10 19.93 -8.17 -10.96
N GLY A 11 20.09 -6.93 -11.44
CA GLY A 11 19.02 -6.18 -12.13
C GLY A 11 18.51 -4.92 -11.42
N VAL A 12 19.06 -4.54 -10.26
CA VAL A 12 18.63 -3.29 -9.58
C VAL A 12 19.38 -2.09 -10.13
N GLU A 13 18.81 -1.46 -11.15
CA GLU A 13 19.27 -0.15 -11.65
C GLU A 13 18.98 0.96 -10.64
N VAL A 14 19.98 1.81 -10.39
CA VAL A 14 19.86 2.97 -9.52
C VAL A 14 18.78 3.90 -10.06
N GLY A 15 17.70 4.10 -9.30
CA GLY A 15 16.57 4.95 -9.70
C GLY A 15 15.33 4.25 -10.27
N LYS A 16 15.31 2.92 -10.40
CA LYS A 16 14.08 2.17 -10.74
C LYS A 16 13.49 1.48 -9.51
N VAL A 17 12.17 1.60 -9.36
CA VAL A 17 11.40 0.88 -8.35
C VAL A 17 11.10 -0.50 -8.91
N ILE A 18 11.75 -1.53 -8.38
CA ILE A 18 11.51 -2.91 -8.80
C ILE A 18 10.65 -3.59 -7.76
N THR A 19 9.49 -4.07 -8.19
CA THR A 19 8.55 -4.81 -7.35
C THR A 19 8.70 -6.30 -7.62
N LYS A 20 9.13 -7.06 -6.61
CA LYS A 20 9.17 -8.52 -6.63
C LYS A 20 8.01 -9.07 -5.82
N LEU A 21 7.11 -9.79 -6.46
CA LEU A 21 6.04 -10.52 -5.77
C LEU A 21 6.67 -11.71 -5.02
N THR A 22 6.44 -11.79 -3.71
CA THR A 22 7.01 -12.86 -2.87
C THR A 22 5.95 -13.90 -2.54
N MET A 23 4.77 -13.46 -2.13
CA MET A 23 3.69 -14.35 -1.73
C MET A 23 2.34 -13.80 -2.21
N ILE A 24 1.55 -14.68 -2.83
CA ILE A 24 0.16 -14.39 -3.23
C ILE A 24 -0.70 -15.45 -2.56
N ARG A 25 -1.68 -15.00 -1.78
CA ARG A 25 -2.65 -15.86 -1.12
C ARG A 25 -4.06 -15.47 -1.55
N ASP A 26 -4.75 -16.38 -2.21
CA ASP A 26 -6.13 -16.17 -2.64
C ASP A 26 -7.12 -16.51 -1.52
N ASN A 27 -7.98 -15.56 -1.16
CA ASN A 27 -9.07 -15.75 -0.21
C ASN A 27 -10.43 -15.64 -0.91
N LYS A 28 -10.99 -16.80 -1.24
CA LYS A 28 -12.26 -16.94 -2.00
C LYS A 28 -13.49 -16.45 -1.23
N VAL A 29 -13.47 -16.40 0.10
CA VAL A 29 -14.64 -16.01 0.90
C VAL A 29 -14.93 -14.52 0.77
N VAL A 30 -13.87 -13.71 0.73
CA VAL A 30 -13.95 -12.25 0.61
C VAL A 30 -13.79 -11.80 -0.85
N GLY A 31 -13.24 -12.66 -1.72
CA GLY A 31 -12.88 -12.30 -3.09
C GLY A 31 -11.68 -11.36 -3.12
N ARG A 32 -10.67 -11.63 -2.27
CA ARG A 32 -9.45 -10.83 -2.18
C ARG A 32 -8.20 -11.69 -2.34
N LYS A 33 -7.18 -11.13 -2.96
CA LYS A 33 -5.82 -11.66 -3.01
C LYS A 33 -4.97 -10.86 -2.04
N GLU A 34 -4.38 -11.56 -1.09
CA GLU A 34 -3.41 -11.00 -0.16
C GLU A 34 -2.03 -11.13 -0.81
N VAL A 35 -1.44 -10.00 -1.12
CA VAL A 35 -0.19 -9.91 -1.86
C VAL A 35 0.88 -9.33 -0.96
N THR A 36 1.95 -10.09 -0.76
CA THR A 36 3.19 -9.60 -0.15
C THR A 36 4.19 -9.34 -1.26
N ALA A 37 4.57 -8.08 -1.41
CA ALA A 37 5.52 -7.63 -2.43
C ALA A 37 6.74 -6.99 -1.77
N GLU A 38 7.90 -7.24 -2.34
CA GLU A 38 9.16 -6.59 -1.98
C GLU A 38 9.49 -5.53 -3.00
N VAL A 39 9.69 -4.31 -2.54
CA VAL A 39 10.00 -3.16 -3.37
C VAL A 39 11.41 -2.68 -3.11
N TRP A 40 12.24 -2.85 -4.12
CA TRP A 40 13.62 -2.39 -4.16
C TRP A 40 13.67 -0.99 -4.79
N HIS A 41 14.24 -0.03 -4.06
CA HIS A 41 14.25 1.38 -4.42
C HIS A 41 15.65 1.99 -4.17
N VAL A 42 16.67 1.40 -4.80
CA VAL A 42 18.08 1.79 -4.59
C VAL A 42 18.32 3.21 -5.07
N GLY A 43 18.81 4.06 -4.16
CA GLY A 43 19.11 5.47 -4.44
C GLY A 43 17.90 6.41 -4.42
N LEU A 44 16.69 5.90 -4.19
CA LEU A 44 15.47 6.69 -4.03
C LEU A 44 14.99 6.70 -2.58
N PRO A 45 14.22 7.72 -2.17
CA PRO A 45 13.50 7.68 -0.91
C PRO A 45 12.44 6.57 -0.94
N THR A 46 11.87 6.27 0.23
CA THR A 46 10.74 5.34 0.33
C THR A 46 9.61 5.78 -0.61
N PRO A 47 9.18 4.91 -1.54
CA PRO A 47 8.14 5.25 -2.50
C PRO A 47 6.84 5.65 -1.81
N SER A 48 6.11 6.59 -2.43
CA SER A 48 4.80 6.97 -1.92
C SER A 48 3.80 5.84 -2.08
N ARG A 49 2.82 5.74 -1.18
CA ARG A 49 1.76 4.70 -1.27
C ARG A 49 1.02 4.70 -2.61
N LEU A 50 0.85 5.88 -3.23
CA LEU A 50 0.21 5.99 -4.55
C LEU A 50 1.07 5.33 -5.65
N GLN A 51 2.38 5.57 -5.62
CA GLN A 51 3.33 4.94 -6.55
C GLN A 51 3.38 3.43 -6.32
N LEU A 52 3.40 2.98 -5.06
CA LEU A 52 3.37 1.56 -4.74
C LEU A 52 2.11 0.88 -5.26
N ARG A 53 0.97 1.55 -5.22
CA ARG A 53 -0.28 1.05 -5.77
C ARG A 53 -0.22 0.88 -7.27
N GLU A 54 0.36 1.85 -7.98
CA GLU A 54 0.58 1.78 -9.44
C GLU A 54 1.55 0.66 -9.81
N GLU A 55 2.65 0.51 -9.07
CA GLU A 55 3.64 -0.55 -9.33
C GLU A 55 3.08 -1.95 -9.04
N VAL A 56 2.31 -2.13 -7.96
CA VAL A 56 1.62 -3.39 -7.66
C VAL A 56 0.54 -3.69 -8.71
N ALA A 57 -0.21 -2.67 -9.14
CA ALA A 57 -1.21 -2.79 -10.20
C ALA A 57 -0.57 -3.25 -11.52
N LYS A 58 0.56 -2.63 -11.92
CA LYS A 58 1.34 -3.05 -13.10
C LYS A 58 1.87 -4.47 -12.97
N ALA A 59 2.40 -4.83 -11.80
CA ALA A 59 2.96 -6.16 -11.56
C ALA A 59 1.91 -7.29 -11.64
N LEU A 60 0.66 -6.98 -11.30
CA LEU A 60 -0.46 -7.94 -11.32
C LEU A 60 -1.36 -7.82 -12.56
N GLY A 61 -1.22 -6.75 -13.36
CA GLY A 61 -2.09 -6.46 -14.51
C GLY A 61 -3.51 -6.06 -14.11
N VAL A 62 -3.68 -5.43 -12.96
CA VAL A 62 -4.98 -5.10 -12.34
C VAL A 62 -5.16 -3.58 -12.27
N ASP A 63 -6.40 -3.09 -12.19
CA ASP A 63 -6.66 -1.66 -12.04
C ASP A 63 -6.19 -1.12 -10.69
N VAL A 64 -5.68 0.12 -10.71
CA VAL A 64 -5.19 0.86 -9.54
C VAL A 64 -6.29 1.02 -8.46
N LYS A 65 -7.57 1.01 -8.85
CA LYS A 65 -8.72 1.14 -7.93
C LYS A 65 -8.99 -0.12 -7.10
N GLN A 66 -8.55 -1.28 -7.58
CA GLN A 66 -8.74 -2.57 -6.92
C GLN A 66 -7.64 -2.88 -5.90
N VAL A 67 -6.55 -2.11 -5.91
CA VAL A 67 -5.37 -2.33 -5.07
C VAL A 67 -5.40 -1.41 -3.85
N TYR A 68 -5.33 -2.01 -2.67
CA TYR A 68 -5.24 -1.33 -1.38
C TYR A 68 -3.97 -1.71 -0.64
N VAL A 69 -3.12 -0.72 -0.36
CA VAL A 69 -1.89 -0.92 0.41
C VAL A 69 -2.19 -0.74 1.90
N ILE A 70 -2.00 -1.80 2.68
CA ILE A 70 -2.30 -1.81 4.12
C ILE A 70 -1.07 -1.41 4.92
N ARG A 71 0.06 -2.06 4.61
CA ARG A 71 1.29 -1.91 5.36
C ARG A 71 2.48 -1.76 4.42
N VAL A 72 3.36 -0.86 4.80
CA VAL A 72 4.67 -0.66 4.17
C VAL A 72 5.68 -0.67 5.30
N VAL A 73 6.60 -1.63 5.27
CA VAL A 73 7.69 -1.78 6.23
C VAL A 73 8.99 -1.66 5.47
N THR A 74 9.69 -0.55 5.67
CA THR A 74 11.04 -0.34 5.13
C THR A 74 12.07 -0.99 6.05
N GLU A 75 12.97 -1.80 5.49
CA GLU A 75 14.11 -2.32 6.24
C GLU A 75 15.12 -1.20 6.52
N TYR A 76 15.67 -1.17 7.73
CA TYR A 76 16.67 -0.16 8.10
C TYR A 76 18.00 -0.40 7.37
N GLY A 77 18.60 0.66 6.83
CA GLY A 77 19.89 0.61 6.15
C GLY A 77 19.89 -0.13 4.80
N ARG A 78 18.73 -0.61 4.35
CA ARG A 78 18.55 -1.22 3.03
C ARG A 78 17.45 -0.49 2.28
N HIS A 79 17.65 -0.26 1.00
CA HIS A 79 16.65 0.33 0.11
C HIS A 79 15.59 -0.71 -0.30
N ARG A 80 15.05 -1.44 0.68
CA ARG A 80 14.07 -2.52 0.52
C ARG A 80 12.85 -2.24 1.39
N SER A 81 11.68 -2.32 0.78
CA SER A 81 10.39 -2.16 1.44
C SER A 81 9.56 -3.42 1.27
N ILE A 82 9.08 -3.99 2.37
CA ILE A 82 8.08 -5.05 2.36
C ILE A 82 6.71 -4.39 2.36
N ILE A 83 5.85 -4.81 1.45
CA ILE A 83 4.51 -4.25 1.24
C ILE A 83 3.50 -5.38 1.39
N GLU A 84 2.48 -5.10 2.19
CA GLU A 84 1.26 -5.90 2.28
C GLU A 84 0.14 -5.14 1.57
N ALA A 85 -0.37 -5.74 0.49
CA ALA A 85 -1.45 -5.20 -0.32
C ALA A 85 -2.60 -6.20 -0.43
N HIS A 86 -3.82 -5.69 -0.41
CA HIS A 86 -5.01 -6.43 -0.78
C HIS A 86 -5.44 -6.04 -2.19
N VAL A 87 -5.66 -7.03 -3.04
CA VAL A 87 -6.17 -6.85 -4.39
C VAL A 87 -7.52 -7.51 -4.46
N TYR A 88 -8.55 -6.72 -4.77
CA TYR A 88 -9.92 -7.20 -4.87
C TYR A 88 -10.29 -7.44 -6.34
N ASP A 89 -11.07 -8.49 -6.60
CA ASP A 89 -11.60 -8.72 -7.94
C ASP A 89 -12.61 -7.63 -8.34
N ASP A 90 -13.35 -7.09 -7.36
CA ASP A 90 -14.31 -6.01 -7.57
C ASP A 90 -13.99 -4.81 -6.65
N PRO A 91 -13.88 -3.57 -7.20
CA PRO A 91 -13.60 -2.37 -6.41
C PRO A 91 -14.68 -2.06 -5.35
N THR A 92 -15.94 -2.43 -5.60
CA THR A 92 -17.06 -2.17 -4.67
C THR A 92 -16.96 -3.01 -3.40
N VAL A 93 -16.40 -4.21 -3.51
CA VAL A 93 -16.15 -5.10 -2.37
C VAL A 93 -15.03 -4.51 -1.50
N GLY A 94 -13.97 -3.99 -2.13
CA GLY A 94 -12.91 -3.27 -1.43
C GLY A 94 -13.45 -2.07 -0.65
N GLU A 95 -14.38 -1.31 -1.23
CA GLU A 95 -15.05 -0.21 -0.53
C GLU A 95 -15.96 -0.63 0.63
N ARG A 96 -16.49 -1.86 0.65
CA ARG A 96 -17.31 -2.33 1.78
C ARG A 96 -16.46 -2.91 2.90
N VAL A 97 -15.43 -3.68 2.54
CA VAL A 97 -14.65 -4.49 3.49
C VAL A 97 -13.53 -3.69 4.13
N GLU A 98 -12.88 -2.77 3.40
CA GLU A 98 -11.71 -2.08 3.94
C GLU A 98 -12.09 -1.06 5.04
N PRO A 99 -11.31 -0.98 6.13
CA PRO A 99 -11.47 0.04 7.14
C PRO A 99 -11.32 1.47 6.59
N LEU A 100 -12.02 2.42 7.21
CA LEU A 100 -12.00 3.83 6.80
C LEU A 100 -10.57 4.43 6.79
N TYR A 101 -9.70 4.02 7.71
CA TYR A 101 -8.32 4.53 7.78
C TYR A 101 -7.43 4.03 6.63
N VAL A 102 -7.72 2.85 6.05
CA VAL A 102 -6.98 2.31 4.90
C VAL A 102 -7.39 3.07 3.64
N LYS A 103 -8.69 3.28 3.44
CA LYS A 103 -9.24 4.08 2.35
C LYS A 103 -8.66 5.50 2.31
N LEU A 104 -8.66 6.19 3.45
CA LEU A 104 -8.11 7.53 3.58
C LEU A 104 -6.60 7.61 3.29
N ARG A 105 -5.86 6.52 3.52
CA ARG A 105 -4.42 6.45 3.26
C ARG A 105 -4.11 6.10 1.80
N ASN A 106 -5.07 5.50 1.10
CA ASN A 106 -4.95 5.09 -0.30
C ASN A 106 -5.54 6.12 -1.29
N MET A 107 -6.31 7.08 -0.79
CA MET A 107 -6.82 8.22 -1.56
C MET A 107 -5.79 9.37 -1.64
N PRO A 108 -5.87 10.22 -2.68
CA PRO A 108 -5.11 11.47 -2.74
C PRO A 108 -5.30 12.31 -1.48
N LYS A 109 -4.23 12.97 -1.02
CA LYS A 109 -4.21 13.73 0.25
C LYS A 109 -5.33 14.79 0.36
N GLU A 110 -5.81 15.32 -0.75
CA GLU A 110 -6.87 16.34 -0.78
C GLU A 110 -8.24 15.79 -0.38
N GLU A 111 -8.60 14.60 -0.87
CA GLU A 111 -9.87 13.93 -0.53
C GLU A 111 -9.84 13.43 0.92
N ALA A 112 -8.69 12.92 1.36
CA ALA A 112 -8.49 12.49 2.74
C ALA A 112 -8.62 13.64 3.75
N ARG A 113 -8.21 14.86 3.37
CA ARG A 113 -8.39 16.08 4.20
C ARG A 113 -9.86 16.46 4.34
N LYS A 114 -10.61 16.47 3.25
CA LYS A 114 -12.05 16.80 3.25
C LYS A 114 -12.85 15.82 4.12
N ILE A 115 -12.59 14.52 3.97
CA ILE A 115 -13.28 13.49 4.76
C ILE A 115 -12.92 13.58 6.25
N ARG A 116 -11.65 13.92 6.59
CA ARG A 116 -11.25 14.17 7.98
C ARG A 116 -11.94 15.38 8.60
N GLU A 117 -12.09 16.47 7.84
CA GLU A 117 -12.79 17.67 8.31
C GLU A 117 -14.29 17.41 8.51
N GLU A 118 -14.92 16.64 7.63
CA GLU A 118 -16.32 16.23 7.80
C GLU A 118 -16.53 15.31 9.01
N MET A 119 -15.60 14.38 9.25
CA MET A 119 -15.64 13.53 10.46
C MET A 119 -15.41 14.34 11.73
N ARG A 120 -14.52 15.33 11.71
CA ARG A 120 -14.29 16.24 12.84
C ARG A 120 -15.54 17.07 13.15
N LYS A 121 -16.17 17.65 12.13
CA LYS A 121 -17.45 18.38 12.24
C LYS A 121 -18.59 17.50 12.75
N LYS A 122 -18.66 16.22 12.31
CA LYS A 122 -19.63 15.25 12.84
C LYS A 122 -19.35 14.88 14.30
N GLY A 123 -18.09 14.80 14.71
CA GLY A 123 -17.68 14.58 16.10
C GLY A 123 -18.07 15.73 17.02
N GLU A 124 -17.82 16.97 16.60
CA GLU A 124 -18.19 18.19 17.33
C GLU A 124 -19.72 18.34 17.46
N LYS A 125 -20.48 18.03 16.39
CA LYS A 125 -21.96 18.00 16.46
C LYS A 125 -22.52 16.93 17.39
N LYS A 126 -21.90 15.74 17.43
CA LYS A 126 -22.29 14.67 18.36
C LYS A 126 -21.92 14.99 19.82
N ALA A 127 -20.84 15.73 20.04
CA ALA A 127 -20.44 16.19 21.36
C ALA A 127 -21.35 17.33 21.88
N ALA A 128 -21.82 18.21 20.99
CA ALA A 128 -22.76 19.28 21.32
C ALA A 128 -24.20 18.78 21.58
N ALA A 129 -24.63 17.69 20.94
CA ALA A 129 -25.97 17.11 21.15
C ALA A 129 -26.08 16.20 22.40
N LYS A 130 -24.96 15.89 23.05
CA LYS A 130 -24.89 15.03 24.24
C LYS A 130 -24.62 15.82 25.54
N LYS A 131 -24.66 17.15 25.45
CA LYS A 131 -24.48 18.11 26.54
C LYS A 131 -25.77 18.90 26.70
#